data_AF-A0AAD1Z8D0-F1
#
_entry.id   AF-A0AAD1Z8D0-F1
#
_cell.length_a   1.000
_cell.length_b   1.000
_cell.length_c   1.000
_cell.angle_alpha   90.00
_cell.angle_beta   90.00
_cell.angle_gamma   90.00
#
_symmetry.space_group_name_H-M   'P 1'
#
loop_
_entity.id
_entity.type
_entity.pdbx_description
1 polymer ?
#
loop_
_entity_poly.entity_id
_entity_poly.type
_entity_poly.pdbx_seq_one_letter_code
_entity_poly.pdbx_strand_id
1 'polypeptide(L)'
;MRGYTLIVEARSEIHSFVSRFPEAEDEALDLLLDELHHSSLKSSILDKESVHRVVSLLLEAEAAVEESPTSSDYGSAASALRIIHAFDFPKFHYDPIKKNFHEHTGKLPIHGDASAKATLYRDRFLLLFQRLSRDPHFSRPVFDTDISDYGSCQISTIQSLVGQTGKRWVMGLISQLEDGHFYLEDLTAAVEIDLFNAISFAISVHHLFSSPSFDTYS
;
A
#
# COMPACT_ATOMS: atom_id res chain seq x y z
N MET A 1 39.80 21.60 -27.66
CA MET A 1 38.66 21.18 -28.50
C MET A 1 38.88 19.73 -28.91
N ARG A 2 38.01 18.82 -28.49
CA ARG A 2 38.08 17.40 -28.89
C ARG A 2 37.66 17.31 -30.37
N GLY A 3 38.50 16.75 -31.23
CA GLY A 3 38.37 16.85 -32.70
C GLY A 3 37.32 15.91 -33.30
N TYR A 4 36.02 16.17 -33.06
CA TYR A 4 34.92 15.42 -33.66
C TYR A 4 34.30 16.14 -34.85
N THR A 5 33.95 15.39 -35.89
CA THR A 5 33.17 15.90 -37.03
C THR A 5 31.71 15.53 -36.83
N LEU A 6 30.87 16.54 -36.58
CA LEU A 6 29.46 16.36 -36.28
C LEU A 6 28.60 16.36 -37.55
N ILE A 7 27.79 15.33 -37.75
CA ILE A 7 26.76 15.33 -38.80
C ILE A 7 25.60 16.23 -38.35
N VAL A 8 24.99 16.97 -39.29
CA VAL A 8 23.87 17.91 -39.02
C VAL A 8 22.74 17.26 -38.23
N GLU A 9 22.44 15.99 -38.50
CA GLU A 9 21.40 15.21 -37.84
C GLU A 9 21.75 14.81 -36.40
N ALA A 10 23.03 14.64 -36.08
CA ALA A 10 23.49 14.38 -34.72
C ALA A 10 23.40 15.65 -33.86
N ARG A 11 23.49 16.84 -34.49
CA ARG A 11 23.39 18.14 -33.80
C ARG A 11 22.03 18.37 -33.16
N SER A 12 20.95 18.04 -33.85
CA SER A 12 19.59 18.23 -33.32
C SER A 12 19.34 17.35 -32.10
N GLU A 13 19.95 16.17 -32.08
CA GLU A 13 19.83 15.23 -30.98
C GLU A 13 20.62 15.65 -29.74
N ILE A 14 21.87 16.11 -29.91
CA ILE A 14 22.65 16.70 -28.81
C ILE A 14 21.91 17.91 -28.25
N HIS A 15 21.40 18.79 -29.11
CA HIS A 15 20.63 19.96 -28.66
C HIS A 15 19.39 19.55 -27.87
N SER A 16 18.64 18.54 -28.33
CA SER A 16 17.48 18.02 -27.62
C SER A 16 17.82 17.42 -26.25
N PHE A 17 19.02 16.86 -26.09
CA PHE A 17 19.51 16.35 -24.82
C PHE A 17 19.92 17.47 -23.87
N VAL A 18 20.79 18.38 -24.33
CA VAL A 18 21.29 19.49 -23.51
C VAL A 18 20.16 20.42 -23.05
N SER A 19 19.14 20.66 -23.87
CA SER A 19 17.99 21.49 -23.49
C SER A 19 17.15 20.94 -22.33
N ARG A 20 17.38 19.70 -21.89
CA ARG A 20 16.76 19.13 -20.68
C ARG A 20 17.41 19.64 -19.39
N PHE A 21 18.61 20.21 -19.48
CA PHE A 21 19.43 20.70 -18.37
C PHE A 21 19.76 22.19 -18.54
N PRO A 22 18.76 23.09 -18.51
CA PRO A 22 18.96 24.51 -18.85
C PRO A 22 19.93 25.25 -17.90
N GLU A 23 20.11 24.74 -16.68
CA GLU A 23 21.02 25.32 -15.67
C GLU A 23 22.40 24.64 -15.66
N ALA A 24 22.61 23.62 -16.50
CA ALA A 24 23.83 22.80 -16.53
C ALA A 24 24.17 22.32 -17.96
N GLU A 25 24.00 23.20 -18.95
CA GLU A 25 24.16 22.85 -20.36
C GLU A 25 25.59 22.40 -20.71
N ASP A 26 26.59 23.12 -20.17
CA ASP A 26 28.00 22.82 -20.39
C ASP A 26 28.41 21.49 -19.72
N GLU A 27 27.94 21.23 -18.49
CA GLU A 27 28.20 19.96 -17.81
C GLU A 27 27.52 18.77 -18.51
N ALA A 28 26.27 18.94 -18.96
CA ALA A 28 25.56 17.91 -19.72
C ALA A 28 26.26 17.60 -21.05
N LEU A 29 26.78 18.63 -21.71
CA LEU A 29 27.55 18.48 -22.95
C LEU A 29 28.88 17.76 -22.70
N ASP A 30 29.64 18.14 -21.67
CA ASP A 30 30.90 17.50 -21.31
C ASP A 30 30.71 16.02 -20.94
N LEU A 31 29.66 15.71 -20.18
CA LEU A 31 29.29 14.33 -19.83
C LEU A 31 28.97 13.49 -21.08
N LEU A 32 28.17 14.03 -22.00
CA LEU A 32 27.84 13.36 -23.26
C LEU A 32 29.09 13.14 -24.12
N LEU A 33 30.01 14.11 -24.16
CA LEU A 33 31.26 13.99 -24.89
C LEU A 33 32.24 13.00 -24.27
N ASP A 34 32.26 12.86 -22.94
CA ASP A 34 33.03 11.83 -22.23
C ASP A 34 32.50 10.43 -22.57
N GLU A 35 31.19 10.23 -22.53
CA GLU A 35 30.60 8.91 -22.81
C GLU A 35 30.70 8.52 -24.30
N LEU A 36 30.62 9.50 -25.20
CA LEU A 36 30.94 9.30 -26.62
C LEU A 36 32.41 8.95 -26.86
N HIS A 37 33.32 9.40 -25.99
CA HIS A 37 34.74 9.04 -26.09
C HIS A 37 35.00 7.59 -25.64
N HIS A 38 34.28 7.14 -24.61
CA HIS A 38 34.41 5.79 -24.08
C HIS A 38 33.75 4.72 -24.97
N SER A 39 32.68 5.08 -25.68
CA SER A 39 32.00 4.20 -26.62
C SER A 39 32.79 4.02 -27.92
N SER A 40 33.88 3.23 -27.88
CA SER A 40 34.86 3.00 -28.96
C SER A 40 34.32 3.29 -30.38
N LEU A 41 34.46 4.53 -30.82
CA LEU A 41 33.87 4.95 -32.09
C LEU A 41 34.73 4.37 -33.22
N LYS A 42 34.09 3.71 -34.19
CA LYS A 42 34.75 3.17 -35.39
C LYS A 42 35.34 4.29 -36.27
N SER A 43 34.94 5.54 -36.05
CA SER A 43 35.42 6.71 -36.77
C SER A 43 35.29 7.98 -35.91
N SER A 44 36.02 9.04 -36.28
CA SER A 44 35.92 10.37 -35.65
C SER A 44 34.67 11.17 -36.09
N ILE A 45 33.77 10.55 -36.85
CA ILE A 45 32.51 11.14 -37.32
C ILE A 45 31.40 10.64 -36.40
N LEU A 46 30.68 11.59 -35.79
CA LEU A 46 29.53 11.31 -34.95
C LEU A 46 28.26 11.30 -35.79
N ASP A 47 27.68 10.12 -35.97
CA ASP A 47 26.38 9.93 -36.59
C ASP A 47 25.25 9.99 -35.54
N LYS A 48 24.03 10.13 -36.02
CA LYS A 48 22.85 10.25 -35.19
C LYS A 48 22.66 9.03 -34.28
N GLU A 49 22.89 7.81 -34.79
CA GLU A 49 22.69 6.58 -34.04
C GLU A 49 23.64 6.45 -32.84
N SER A 50 24.92 6.81 -33.01
CA SER A 50 25.89 6.77 -31.91
C SER A 50 25.53 7.74 -30.79
N VAL A 51 25.07 8.95 -31.16
CA VAL A 51 24.59 9.93 -30.18
C VAL A 51 23.31 9.45 -29.51
N HIS A 52 22.34 8.92 -30.27
CA HIS A 52 21.08 8.41 -29.74
C HIS A 52 21.29 7.32 -28.69
N ARG A 53 22.24 6.42 -28.93
CA ARG A 53 22.59 5.34 -28.01
C ARG A 53 23.11 5.87 -26.68
N VAL A 54 24.04 6.81 -26.71
CA VAL A 54 24.61 7.43 -25.51
C VAL A 54 23.58 8.28 -24.77
N VAL A 55 22.79 9.07 -25.50
CA VAL A 55 21.69 9.87 -24.92
C VAL A 55 20.68 8.95 -24.21
N SER A 56 20.30 7.84 -24.82
CA SER A 56 19.39 6.87 -24.20
C SER A 56 19.97 6.29 -22.92
N LEU A 57 21.25 5.90 -22.92
CA LEU A 57 21.94 5.40 -21.73
C LEU A 57 22.01 6.43 -20.60
N LEU A 58 22.31 7.69 -20.92
CA LEU A 58 22.38 8.76 -19.92
C LEU A 58 21.01 9.07 -19.30
N LEU A 59 19.95 9.08 -20.12
CA LEU A 59 18.57 9.27 -19.64
C LEU A 59 18.07 8.09 -18.80
N GLU A 60 18.44 6.86 -19.16
CA GLU A 60 18.14 5.67 -18.35
C GLU A 60 18.84 5.73 -16.98
N ALA A 61 20.09 6.20 -16.94
CA ALA A 61 20.83 6.37 -15.70
C ALA A 61 20.26 7.48 -14.81
N GLU A 62 19.84 8.61 -15.39
CA GLU A 62 19.15 9.69 -14.67
C GLU A 62 17.83 9.21 -14.07
N ALA A 63 17.01 8.50 -14.86
CA ALA A 63 15.74 7.94 -14.39
C ALA A 63 15.94 6.95 -13.23
N ALA A 64 17.06 6.23 -13.17
CA ALA A 64 17.40 5.34 -12.06
C ALA A 64 17.85 6.08 -10.79
N VAL A 65 18.34 7.33 -10.90
CA VAL A 65 18.75 8.17 -9.75
C VAL A 65 17.57 8.96 -9.17
N GLU A 66 16.58 9.29 -9.99
CA GLU A 66 15.35 10.01 -9.59
C GLU A 66 14.31 9.13 -8.87
N GLU A 67 14.55 7.82 -8.67
CA GLU A 67 13.73 6.95 -7.81
C GLU A 67 13.87 7.24 -6.28
N SER A 68 14.03 8.51 -5.92
CA SER A 68 13.93 9.04 -4.55
C SER A 68 12.55 9.71 -4.37
N PRO A 69 11.86 9.58 -3.22
CA PRO A 69 10.40 9.55 -3.16
C PRO A 69 9.73 10.91 -3.11
N THR A 70 10.12 11.87 -3.95
CA THR A 70 9.44 13.16 -4.03
C THR A 70 9.16 13.58 -5.46
N SER A 71 7.86 13.54 -5.77
CA SER A 71 7.12 14.19 -6.86
C SER A 71 7.00 13.48 -8.22
N SER A 72 5.74 13.09 -8.52
CA SER A 72 4.99 13.17 -9.80
C SER A 72 5.65 12.69 -11.10
N ASP A 73 5.00 12.12 -12.10
CA ASP A 73 3.67 11.58 -12.39
C ASP A 73 3.78 11.14 -13.88
N TYR A 74 3.11 10.06 -14.25
CA TYR A 74 2.96 9.50 -15.59
C TYR A 74 4.20 9.22 -16.47
N GLY A 75 4.39 7.92 -16.75
CA GLY A 75 4.68 7.50 -18.13
C GLY A 75 6.07 6.94 -18.41
N SER A 76 6.46 5.86 -17.74
CA SER A 76 7.33 4.88 -18.40
C SER A 76 7.04 3.50 -17.82
N ALA A 77 6.99 2.48 -18.68
CA ALA A 77 6.73 1.08 -18.32
C ALA A 77 7.88 0.44 -17.49
N ALA A 78 8.61 1.23 -16.71
CA ALA A 78 9.83 0.88 -16.00
C ALA A 78 9.61 0.49 -14.54
N SER A 79 8.44 -0.06 -14.19
CA SER A 79 8.20 -0.65 -12.87
C SER A 79 7.08 -1.69 -12.93
N ALA A 80 7.27 -2.74 -13.74
CA ALA A 80 6.37 -3.89 -13.68
C ALA A 80 6.44 -4.62 -12.33
N LEU A 81 7.53 -4.44 -11.57
CA LEU A 81 7.74 -5.03 -10.25
C LEU A 81 8.43 -4.01 -9.34
N ARG A 82 7.80 -3.70 -8.20
CA ARG A 82 8.36 -2.86 -7.14
C ARG A 82 8.44 -3.66 -5.84
N ILE A 83 9.63 -3.71 -5.24
CA ILE A 83 9.82 -4.26 -3.90
C ILE A 83 9.71 -3.10 -2.92
N ILE A 84 8.75 -3.16 -2.00
CA ILE A 84 8.55 -2.12 -0.98
C ILE A 84 9.12 -2.67 0.34
N HIS A 85 10.04 -1.94 0.96
CA HIS A 85 10.55 -2.32 2.27
C HIS A 85 9.45 -2.20 3.33
N ALA A 86 9.46 -3.07 4.33
CA ALA A 86 8.42 -3.08 5.37
C ALA A 86 8.36 -1.76 6.17
N PHE A 87 9.48 -1.03 6.30
CA PHE A 87 9.53 0.27 6.98
C PHE A 87 9.21 1.46 6.07
N ASP A 88 9.18 1.26 4.75
CA ASP A 88 8.78 2.28 3.79
C ASP A 88 7.27 2.22 3.52
N PHE A 89 6.60 1.16 4.02
CA PHE A 89 5.18 1.01 3.87
C PHE A 89 4.43 2.06 4.71
N PRO A 90 3.58 2.91 4.10
CA PRO A 90 2.85 3.93 4.82
C PRO A 90 1.90 3.31 5.83
N LYS A 91 1.95 3.79 7.07
CA LYS A 91 1.03 3.34 8.12
C LYS A 91 -0.27 4.13 8.01
N PHE A 92 -1.39 3.43 7.93
CA PHE A 92 -2.73 4.01 7.97
C PHE A 92 -3.45 3.68 9.27
N HIS A 93 -4.24 4.62 9.75
CA HIS A 93 -5.16 4.46 10.87
C HIS A 93 -6.60 4.50 10.35
N TYR A 94 -7.44 3.61 10.87
CA TYR A 94 -8.86 3.59 10.57
C TYR A 94 -9.63 4.46 11.57
N ASP A 95 -10.40 5.43 11.06
CA ASP A 95 -11.34 6.21 11.86
C ASP A 95 -12.71 5.51 11.86
N PRO A 96 -13.17 4.93 12.99
CA PRO A 96 -14.45 4.22 13.04
C PRO A 96 -15.67 5.15 12.94
N ILE A 97 -15.51 6.45 13.19
CA ILE A 97 -16.58 7.45 13.10
C ILE A 97 -16.73 7.89 11.65
N LYS A 98 -15.64 8.34 11.02
CA LYS A 98 -15.63 8.77 9.61
C LYS A 98 -15.64 7.62 8.61
N LYS A 99 -15.36 6.40 9.09
CA LYS A 99 -15.25 5.17 8.30
C LYS A 99 -14.22 5.28 7.17
N ASN A 100 -13.16 6.03 7.37
CA ASN A 100 -12.09 6.21 6.40
C ASN A 100 -10.71 5.90 6.99
N PHE A 101 -9.73 5.79 6.11
CA PHE A 101 -8.32 5.64 6.49
C PHE A 101 -7.62 6.98 6.36
N HIS A 102 -6.75 7.29 7.31
CA HIS A 102 -5.86 8.44 7.22
C HIS A 102 -4.43 7.98 7.48
N GLU A 103 -3.50 8.60 6.76
CA GLU A 103 -2.08 8.29 6.89
C GLU A 103 -1.54 8.80 8.22
N HIS A 104 -0.68 8.00 8.86
CA HIS A 104 0.06 8.39 10.04
C HIS A 104 1.30 9.18 9.64
N THR A 105 1.30 10.48 9.92
CA THR A 105 2.39 11.40 9.58
C THR A 105 3.49 11.48 10.65
N GLY A 106 3.38 10.71 11.73
CA GLY A 106 4.34 10.68 12.83
C GLY A 106 5.49 9.68 12.60
N LYS A 107 6.56 9.83 13.38
CA LYS A 107 7.64 8.84 13.41
C LYS A 107 7.13 7.51 13.96
N LEU A 108 7.50 6.42 13.31
CA LEU A 108 7.20 5.05 13.75
C LEU A 108 8.41 4.50 14.53
N PRO A 109 8.44 4.59 15.88
CA PRO A 109 9.54 4.03 16.63
C PRO A 109 9.53 2.50 16.52
N ILE A 110 10.71 1.90 16.41
CA ILE A 110 10.89 0.43 16.45
C ILE A 110 10.46 -0.11 17.82
N HIS A 111 10.68 0.67 18.88
CA HIS A 111 10.27 0.34 20.24
C HIS A 111 9.00 1.12 20.59
N GLY A 112 7.86 0.43 20.57
CA GLY A 112 6.58 0.97 21.02
C GLY A 112 6.52 1.13 22.53
N ASP A 113 5.69 2.07 22.99
CA ASP A 113 5.31 2.17 24.40
C ASP A 113 4.27 1.11 24.79
N ALA A 114 3.89 1.07 26.06
CA ALA A 114 2.88 0.12 26.54
C ALA A 114 1.53 0.29 25.82
N SER A 115 1.15 1.52 25.48
CA SER A 115 -0.08 1.81 24.73
C SER A 115 -0.04 1.27 23.30
N ALA A 116 1.13 1.18 22.65
CA ALA A 116 1.26 0.67 21.29
C ALA A 116 0.72 -0.76 21.15
N LYS A 117 0.90 -1.60 22.18
CA LYS A 117 0.34 -2.96 22.21
C LYS A 117 -1.19 -2.94 22.26
N ALA A 118 -1.77 -2.13 23.13
CA ALA A 118 -3.23 -2.01 23.24
C ALA A 118 -3.85 -1.47 21.95
N THR A 119 -3.23 -0.44 21.36
CA THR A 119 -3.64 0.13 20.08
C THR A 119 -3.59 -0.90 18.96
N LEU A 120 -2.55 -1.74 18.89
CA LEU A 120 -2.45 -2.79 17.88
C LEU A 120 -3.66 -3.75 17.90
N TYR A 121 -4.07 -4.22 19.08
CA TYR A 121 -5.23 -5.12 19.19
C TYR A 121 -6.54 -4.39 18.93
N ARG A 122 -6.67 -3.14 19.37
CA ARG A 122 -7.83 -2.28 19.09
C ARG A 122 -7.99 -2.04 17.58
N ASP A 123 -6.92 -1.69 16.89
CA ASP A 123 -6.93 -1.43 15.44
C ASP A 123 -7.31 -2.70 14.68
N ARG A 124 -6.72 -3.85 15.05
CA ARG A 124 -7.10 -5.14 14.46
C ARG A 124 -8.58 -5.46 14.64
N PHE A 125 -9.11 -5.26 15.85
CA PHE A 125 -10.53 -5.46 16.12
C PHE A 125 -11.38 -4.55 15.24
N LEU A 126 -11.08 -3.25 15.19
CA LEU A 126 -11.87 -2.28 14.42
C LEU A 126 -11.84 -2.56 12.91
N LEU A 127 -10.70 -3.00 12.36
CA LEU A 127 -10.59 -3.38 10.95
C LEU A 127 -11.44 -4.62 10.64
N LEU A 128 -11.38 -5.65 11.49
CA LEU A 128 -12.21 -6.84 11.31
C LEU A 128 -13.69 -6.51 11.49
N PHE A 129 -14.04 -5.66 12.46
CA PHE A 129 -15.41 -5.23 12.71
C PHE A 129 -15.97 -4.45 11.52
N GLN A 130 -15.18 -3.53 10.97
CA GLN A 130 -15.53 -2.76 9.78
C GLN A 130 -15.82 -3.66 8.58
N ARG A 131 -14.99 -4.71 8.38
CA ARG A 131 -15.16 -5.68 7.30
C ARG A 131 -16.41 -6.53 7.49
N LEU A 132 -16.58 -7.12 8.68
CA LEU A 132 -17.74 -7.95 9.01
C LEU A 132 -19.05 -7.17 8.93
N SER A 133 -19.07 -5.91 9.36
CA SER A 133 -20.27 -5.06 9.31
C SER A 133 -20.70 -4.71 7.89
N ARG A 134 -19.83 -4.86 6.89
CA ARG A 134 -20.14 -4.64 5.46
C ARG A 134 -20.62 -5.91 4.77
N ASP A 135 -20.45 -7.07 5.39
CA ASP A 135 -20.92 -8.33 4.84
C ASP A 135 -22.45 -8.43 5.03
N PRO A 136 -23.22 -8.69 3.95
CA PRO A 136 -24.67 -8.77 4.02
C PRO A 136 -25.20 -9.79 5.04
N HIS A 137 -24.48 -10.89 5.29
CA HIS A 137 -24.92 -11.93 6.23
C HIS A 137 -24.99 -11.39 7.66
N PHE A 138 -24.14 -10.44 8.02
CA PHE A 138 -24.08 -9.83 9.37
C PHE A 138 -24.82 -8.49 9.46
N SER A 139 -25.40 -8.04 8.34
CA SER A 139 -26.16 -6.80 8.27
C SER A 139 -27.59 -6.97 8.82
N ARG A 140 -28.20 -5.88 9.31
CA ARG A 140 -29.60 -5.91 9.72
C ARG A 140 -30.48 -6.16 8.50
N PRO A 141 -31.36 -7.17 8.50
CA PRO A 141 -32.31 -7.35 7.41
C PRO A 141 -33.17 -6.10 7.26
N VAL A 142 -33.24 -5.58 6.03
CA VAL A 142 -33.99 -4.37 5.69
C VAL A 142 -35.49 -4.64 5.61
N PHE A 143 -35.88 -5.91 5.41
CA PHE A 143 -37.26 -6.36 5.35
C PHE A 143 -37.43 -7.66 6.16
N ASP A 144 -38.62 -7.81 6.75
CA ASP A 144 -39.07 -8.97 7.52
C ASP A 144 -39.40 -10.12 6.54
N THR A 145 -38.37 -10.67 5.89
CA THR A 145 -38.53 -11.75 4.91
C THR A 145 -37.84 -13.01 5.43
N ASP A 146 -38.68 -14.03 5.62
CA ASP A 146 -38.38 -15.46 5.83
C ASP A 146 -37.09 -15.77 6.59
N ILE A 147 -37.30 -15.92 7.89
CA ILE A 147 -36.41 -16.45 8.91
C ILE A 147 -35.67 -17.68 8.36
N SER A 148 -34.40 -17.50 7.98
CA SER A 148 -33.47 -18.63 7.96
C SER A 148 -33.42 -19.25 9.37
N ASP A 149 -33.12 -20.55 9.50
CA ASP A 149 -32.99 -21.23 10.80
C ASP A 149 -32.00 -20.54 11.78
N TYR A 150 -31.21 -19.59 11.28
CA TYR A 150 -30.19 -18.82 12.01
C TYR A 150 -30.59 -17.37 12.35
N GLY A 151 -31.73 -16.86 11.86
CA GLY A 151 -32.20 -15.49 12.10
C GLY A 151 -31.30 -14.41 11.48
N SER A 152 -31.42 -13.15 11.94
CA SER A 152 -30.49 -12.08 11.56
C SER A 152 -29.15 -12.28 12.29
N CYS A 153 -28.04 -12.41 11.56
CA CYS A 153 -26.71 -12.56 12.16
C CYS A 153 -26.14 -11.23 12.67
N GLN A 154 -26.98 -10.38 13.24
CA GLN A 154 -26.59 -9.06 13.68
C GLN A 154 -25.61 -9.17 14.86
N ILE A 155 -24.40 -8.65 14.63
CA ILE A 155 -23.34 -8.62 15.64
C ILE A 155 -23.75 -7.69 16.79
N SER A 156 -23.63 -8.19 18.01
CA SER A 156 -23.90 -7.49 19.27
C SER A 156 -22.63 -7.35 20.10
N THR A 157 -22.50 -6.25 20.83
CA THR A 157 -21.42 -6.08 21.83
C THR A 157 -21.68 -6.96 23.05
N ILE A 158 -20.64 -7.49 23.68
CA ILE A 158 -20.75 -8.35 24.87
C ILE A 158 -21.49 -7.62 25.99
N GLN A 159 -21.15 -6.35 26.25
CA GLN A 159 -21.82 -5.55 27.28
C GLN A 159 -23.34 -5.41 27.05
N SER A 160 -23.80 -5.35 25.80
CA SER A 160 -25.24 -5.26 25.49
C SER A 160 -26.03 -6.53 25.81
N LEU A 161 -25.34 -7.67 25.98
CA LEU A 161 -25.96 -8.97 26.23
C LEU A 161 -26.23 -9.25 27.71
N VAL A 162 -25.78 -8.38 28.62
CA VAL A 162 -26.00 -8.55 30.05
C VAL A 162 -27.50 -8.63 30.34
N GLY A 163 -27.93 -9.75 30.94
CA GLY A 163 -29.34 -10.02 31.26
C GLY A 163 -30.20 -10.46 30.08
N GLN A 164 -29.64 -10.62 28.87
CA GLN A 164 -30.34 -11.18 27.73
C GLN A 164 -30.19 -12.70 27.66
N THR A 165 -31.18 -13.38 27.08
CA THR A 165 -31.16 -14.82 26.82
C THR A 165 -31.39 -15.13 25.34
N GLY A 166 -30.99 -16.33 24.93
CA GLY A 166 -31.13 -16.83 23.56
C GLY A 166 -29.83 -16.74 22.73
N LYS A 167 -29.92 -17.15 21.46
CA LYS A 167 -28.77 -17.13 20.53
C LYS A 167 -28.42 -15.68 20.18
N ARG A 168 -27.13 -15.37 20.14
CA ARG A 168 -26.58 -14.06 19.80
C ARG A 168 -25.31 -14.23 18.98
N TRP A 169 -25.04 -13.24 18.12
CA TRP A 169 -23.84 -13.19 17.30
C TRP A 169 -22.91 -12.16 17.88
N VAL A 170 -21.69 -12.56 18.18
CA VAL A 170 -20.67 -11.70 18.81
C VAL A 170 -19.38 -11.83 18.02
N MET A 171 -18.73 -10.69 17.78
CA MET A 171 -17.37 -10.65 17.26
C MET A 171 -16.45 -10.33 18.42
N GLY A 172 -15.41 -11.14 18.60
CA GLY A 172 -14.45 -10.96 19.68
C GLY A 172 -13.14 -11.67 19.41
N LEU A 173 -12.19 -11.43 20.31
CA LEU A 173 -10.91 -12.11 20.41
C LEU A 173 -11.07 -13.26 21.40
N ILE A 174 -10.63 -14.45 21.01
CA ILE A 174 -10.56 -15.58 21.95
C ILE A 174 -9.22 -15.48 22.68
N SER A 175 -9.27 -15.44 24.00
CA SER A 175 -8.10 -15.47 24.88
C SER A 175 -8.19 -16.65 25.84
N GLN A 176 -7.04 -17.09 26.32
CA GLN A 176 -6.93 -18.11 27.35
C GLN A 176 -6.02 -17.55 28.44
N LEU A 177 -6.62 -17.13 29.55
CA LEU A 177 -5.88 -16.54 30.67
C LEU A 177 -5.36 -17.64 31.62
N GLU A 178 -6.18 -18.68 31.83
CA GLU A 178 -5.87 -19.84 32.65
C GLU A 178 -6.09 -21.13 31.84
N ASP A 179 -5.40 -22.22 32.23
CA ASP A 179 -5.55 -23.50 31.54
C ASP A 179 -6.99 -24.01 31.63
N GLY A 180 -7.60 -24.30 30.47
CA GLY A 180 -8.98 -24.80 30.38
C GLY A 180 -10.06 -23.71 30.38
N HIS A 181 -9.74 -22.44 30.63
CA HIS A 181 -10.70 -21.34 30.65
C HIS A 181 -10.49 -20.39 29.46
N PHE A 182 -11.44 -20.42 28.52
CA PHE A 182 -11.45 -19.55 27.36
C PHE A 182 -12.36 -18.35 27.59
N TYR A 183 -11.94 -17.19 27.10
CA TYR A 183 -12.72 -15.96 27.14
C TYR A 183 -12.91 -15.41 25.74
N LEU A 184 -14.08 -14.85 25.49
CA LEU A 184 -14.35 -14.00 24.34
C LEU A 184 -14.31 -12.54 24.80
N GLU A 185 -13.46 -11.74 24.16
CA GLU A 185 -13.26 -10.33 24.48
C GLU A 185 -13.62 -9.42 23.31
N ASP A 186 -14.35 -8.34 23.57
CA ASP A 186 -14.55 -7.24 22.62
C ASP A 186 -14.07 -5.92 23.23
N LEU A 187 -14.34 -4.78 22.56
CA LEU A 187 -13.94 -3.47 23.08
C LEU A 187 -14.73 -3.02 24.32
N THR A 188 -15.75 -3.79 24.75
CA THR A 188 -16.68 -3.44 25.82
C THR A 188 -16.52 -4.31 27.05
N ALA A 189 -16.32 -5.62 26.88
CA ALA A 189 -16.26 -6.58 27.97
C ALA A 189 -15.57 -7.89 27.55
N ALA A 190 -15.34 -8.74 28.55
CA ALA A 190 -14.90 -10.12 28.40
C ALA A 190 -15.95 -11.06 29.00
N VAL A 191 -16.17 -12.22 28.37
CA VAL A 191 -17.05 -13.27 28.88
C VAL A 191 -16.40 -14.63 28.70
N GLU A 192 -16.50 -15.48 29.72
CA GLU A 192 -16.02 -16.86 29.63
C GLU A 192 -16.89 -17.66 28.65
N ILE A 193 -16.25 -18.51 27.83
CA ILE A 193 -16.92 -19.32 26.81
C ILE A 193 -16.52 -20.79 26.92
N ASP A 194 -17.48 -21.67 26.67
CA ASP A 194 -17.25 -23.10 26.50
C ASP A 194 -17.19 -23.44 25.00
N LEU A 195 -16.05 -23.96 24.55
CA LEU A 195 -15.79 -24.32 23.16
C LEU A 195 -15.94 -25.82 22.88
N PHE A 196 -16.39 -26.64 23.86
CA PHE A 196 -16.46 -28.09 23.74
C PHE A 196 -17.30 -28.57 22.53
N ASN A 197 -18.41 -27.88 22.25
CA ASN A 197 -19.30 -28.18 21.11
C ASN A 197 -19.14 -27.17 19.95
N ALA A 198 -18.02 -26.46 19.87
CA ALA A 198 -17.80 -25.49 18.82
C ALA A 198 -17.67 -26.16 17.44
N ILE A 199 -18.32 -25.58 16.44
CA ILE A 199 -18.21 -26.00 15.04
C ILE A 199 -17.62 -24.85 14.21
N SER A 200 -16.69 -25.20 13.32
CA SER A 200 -16.05 -24.24 12.43
C SER A 200 -16.75 -24.22 11.08
N PHE A 201 -17.25 -23.05 10.68
CA PHE A 201 -17.73 -22.81 9.32
C PHE A 201 -16.73 -21.92 8.59
N ALA A 202 -16.17 -22.42 7.49
CA ALA A 202 -15.42 -21.59 6.57
C ALA A 202 -16.41 -20.81 5.70
N ILE A 203 -16.68 -19.55 6.05
CA ILE A 203 -17.25 -18.61 5.09
C ILE A 203 -16.13 -18.33 4.09
N SER A 204 -16.34 -18.57 2.79
CA SER A 204 -15.34 -18.25 1.77
C SER A 204 -15.15 -16.73 1.70
N VAL A 205 -14.15 -16.24 2.42
CA VAL A 205 -13.73 -14.84 2.54
C VAL A 205 -13.03 -14.33 1.25
N HIS A 206 -13.40 -14.82 0.07
CA HIS A 206 -12.70 -14.51 -1.18
C HIS A 206 -12.74 -13.02 -1.58
N HIS A 207 -13.60 -12.20 -0.97
CA HIS A 207 -13.69 -10.75 -1.22
C HIS A 207 -13.13 -9.84 -0.11
N LEU A 208 -12.67 -10.35 1.05
CA LEU A 208 -12.27 -9.46 2.17
C LEU A 208 -10.80 -8.99 2.13
N PHE A 209 -10.00 -9.43 1.16
CA PHE A 209 -8.60 -9.02 1.00
C PHE A 209 -8.32 -8.10 -0.20
N SER A 210 -9.37 -7.59 -0.87
CA SER A 210 -9.16 -6.56 -1.89
C SER A 210 -8.74 -5.26 -1.20
N SER A 211 -7.60 -4.71 -1.61
CA SER A 211 -7.10 -3.41 -1.20
C SER A 211 -8.17 -2.32 -1.39
N PRO A 212 -8.26 -1.31 -0.50
CA PRO A 212 -9.20 -0.21 -0.66
C PRO A 212 -8.91 0.49 -1.99
N SER A 213 -9.93 0.56 -2.85
CA SER A 213 -9.92 1.44 -4.01
C SER A 213 -9.85 2.88 -3.49
N PHE A 214 -8.78 3.58 -3.83
CA PHE A 214 -8.69 5.02 -3.65
C PHE A 214 -9.59 5.66 -4.70
N ASP A 215 -10.78 6.07 -4.28
CA ASP A 215 -11.65 6.90 -5.11
C ASP A 215 -11.05 8.31 -5.15
N THR A 216 -10.29 8.61 -6.20
CA THR A 216 -9.92 9.98 -6.57
C THR A 216 -11.19 10.70 -7.04
N TYR A 217 -11.67 11.64 -6.23
CA TYR A 217 -12.62 12.65 -6.67
C TYR A 217 -11.88 13.69 -7.51
N SER A 218 -12.24 13.80 -8.79
CA SER A 218 -11.97 14.96 -9.64
C SER A 218 -13.04 16.03 -9.46
#